data_AF-A0A939YBR4-F1
#
_entry.id   AF-A0A939YBR4-F1
#
_cell.length_a   1.000
_cell.length_b   1.000
_cell.length_c   1.000
_cell.angle_alpha   90.00
_cell.angle_beta   90.00
_cell.angle_gamma   90.00
#
_symmetry.space_group_name_H-M   'P 1'
#
loop_
_entity.id
_entity.type
_entity.pdbx_description
1 polymer ?
#
loop_
_entity_poly.entity_id
_entity_poly.type
_entity_poly.pdbx_seq_one_letter_code
_entity_poly.pdbx_strand_id
1 'polypeptide(L)'
;MNPSEKAAYIKGLMEGMKFDTQSDVGKLIAKIVDLLEDLSLSVQDLEDEVAQLNDFTDELDEDLGAVEEELYGECDCCDDDCCCDDDCCDDDCDCGCCDDEEEDK
;
A
#
# COMPACT_ATOMS: atom_id res chain seq x y z
N MET A 1 -17.76 15.01 -0.46
CA MET A 1 -18.64 14.26 0.45
C MET A 1 -17.94 12.99 0.87
N ASN A 2 -16.98 13.18 1.77
CA ASN A 2 -16.33 12.13 2.53
C ASN A 2 -17.36 11.48 3.48
N PRO A 3 -17.10 10.27 4.00
CA PRO A 3 -18.03 9.53 4.85
C PRO A 3 -18.61 10.38 5.99
N SER A 4 -17.78 11.21 6.62
CA SER A 4 -18.16 12.10 7.73
C SER A 4 -19.12 13.20 7.29
N GLU A 5 -18.92 13.79 6.10
CA GLU A 5 -19.84 14.78 5.52
C GLU A 5 -21.20 14.16 5.19
N LYS A 6 -21.22 12.89 4.75
CA LYS A 6 -22.47 12.15 4.47
C LYS A 6 -23.21 11.80 5.77
N ALA A 7 -22.50 11.37 6.82
CA ALA A 7 -23.10 11.08 8.13
C ALA A 7 -23.73 12.35 8.74
N ALA A 8 -23.00 13.47 8.71
CA ALA A 8 -23.50 14.78 9.16
C ALA A 8 -24.73 15.24 8.36
N TYR A 9 -24.74 15.02 7.04
CA TYR A 9 -25.89 15.34 6.19
C TYR A 9 -27.13 14.52 6.55
N ILE A 10 -26.98 13.21 6.82
CA ILE A 10 -28.09 12.34 7.25
C ILE A 10 -28.64 12.80 8.60
N LYS A 11 -27.77 13.18 9.54
CA LYS A 11 -28.15 13.73 10.85
C LYS A 11 -28.97 15.02 10.69
N GLY A 12 -28.49 15.94 9.86
CA GLY A 12 -29.20 17.18 9.55
C GLY A 12 -30.54 16.97 8.84
N LEU A 13 -30.64 15.98 7.95
CA LEU A 13 -31.91 15.59 7.33
C LEU A 13 -32.91 15.06 8.37
N MET A 14 -32.46 14.22 9.30
CA MET A 14 -33.29 13.70 10.39
C MET A 14 -33.87 14.83 11.25
N GLU A 15 -33.03 15.80 11.62
CA GLU A 15 -33.45 16.98 12.38
C GLU A 15 -34.44 17.85 11.58
N GLY A 16 -34.15 18.10 10.30
CA GLY A 16 -34.99 18.91 9.41
C GLY A 16 -36.37 18.31 9.13
N MET A 17 -36.48 16.98 9.11
CA MET A 17 -37.74 16.26 8.92
C MET A 17 -38.59 16.17 10.19
N LYS A 18 -38.13 16.75 11.32
CA LYS A 18 -38.75 16.59 12.66
C LYS A 18 -38.95 15.11 13.01
N PHE A 19 -37.95 14.30 12.69
CA PHE A 19 -38.00 12.87 12.91
C PHE A 19 -38.18 12.56 14.41
N ASP A 20 -39.15 11.71 14.74
CA ASP A 20 -39.46 11.37 16.14
C ASP A 20 -38.45 10.37 16.69
N THR A 21 -37.41 10.90 17.34
CA THR A 21 -36.36 10.13 18.01
C THR A 21 -36.81 9.52 19.35
N GLN A 22 -38.06 9.71 19.78
CA GLN A 22 -38.59 9.14 21.02
C GLN A 22 -39.32 7.81 20.80
N SER A 23 -39.83 7.57 19.60
CA SER A 23 -40.36 6.27 19.18
C SER A 23 -39.29 5.17 19.24
N ASP A 24 -39.68 3.91 19.40
CA ASP A 24 -38.73 2.79 19.47
C ASP A 24 -37.88 2.69 18.19
N VAL A 25 -38.52 2.86 17.02
CA VAL A 25 -37.84 2.92 15.72
C VAL A 25 -36.96 4.16 15.60
N GLY A 26 -37.41 5.29 16.15
CA GLY A 26 -36.66 6.55 16.13
C GLY A 26 -35.37 6.50 16.95
N LYS A 27 -35.42 5.87 18.12
CA LYS A 27 -34.24 5.61 18.95
C LYS A 27 -33.25 4.69 18.25
N LEU A 28 -33.74 3.64 17.59
CA LEU A 28 -32.89 2.72 16.82
C LEU A 28 -32.20 3.45 15.68
N ILE A 29 -32.94 4.23 14.88
CA ILE A 29 -32.37 5.00 13.76
C ILE A 29 -31.37 6.04 14.25
N ALA A 30 -31.66 6.75 15.35
CA ALA A 30 -30.70 7.68 15.94
C ALA A 30 -29.38 6.99 16.33
N LYS A 31 -29.46 5.79 16.94
CA LYS A 31 -28.28 5.00 17.29
C LYS A 31 -27.51 4.50 16.06
N ILE A 32 -28.20 4.19 14.96
CA ILE A 32 -27.54 3.83 13.69
C ILE A 32 -26.81 5.05 13.11
N VAL A 33 -27.41 6.24 13.16
CA VAL A 33 -26.76 7.47 12.68
C VAL A 33 -25.53 7.82 13.52
N ASP A 34 -25.62 7.70 14.85
CA ASP A 34 -24.47 7.87 15.74
C ASP A 34 -23.34 6.89 15.38
N LEU A 35 -23.66 5.60 15.17
CA LEU A 35 -22.68 4.59 14.76
C LEU A 35 -22.05 4.91 13.39
N LEU A 36 -22.82 5.44 12.44
CA LEU A 36 -22.31 5.84 11.13
C LEU A 36 -21.35 7.03 11.23
N GLU A 37 -21.57 7.95 12.18
CA GLU A 37 -20.66 9.04 12.49
C GLU A 37 -19.34 8.49 13.06
N ASP A 38 -19.41 7.60 14.05
CA ASP A 38 -18.22 6.95 14.63
C ASP A 38 -17.42 6.16 13.58
N LEU A 39 -18.11 5.35 12.76
CA LEU A 39 -17.47 4.59 11.68
C LEU A 39 -16.84 5.51 10.63
N SER A 40 -17.46 6.66 10.35
CA SER A 40 -16.91 7.62 9.40
C SER A 40 -15.60 8.21 9.88
N LEU A 41 -15.47 8.49 11.19
CA LEU A 41 -14.24 8.97 11.80
C LEU A 41 -13.16 7.88 11.78
N SER A 42 -13.50 6.65 12.17
CA SER A 42 -12.55 5.53 12.14
C SER A 42 -12.03 5.23 10.72
N VAL A 43 -12.87 5.40 9.70
CA VAL A 43 -12.44 5.26 8.30
C VAL A 43 -11.47 6.38 7.91
N GLN A 44 -11.68 7.61 8.33
CA GLN A 44 -10.73 8.71 8.07
C GLN A 44 -9.39 8.46 8.75
N ASP A 45 -9.40 8.04 10.03
CA ASP A 45 -8.18 7.70 10.75
C ASP A 45 -7.39 6.58 10.03
N LEU A 46 -8.09 5.55 9.53
CA LEU A 46 -7.48 4.48 8.73
C LEU A 46 -6.94 4.98 7.38
N GLU A 47 -7.64 5.89 6.70
CA GLU A 47 -7.15 6.49 5.45
C GLU A 47 -5.84 7.25 5.69
N ASP A 48 -5.74 7.98 6.80
CA ASP A 48 -4.53 8.71 7.19
C ASP A 48 -3.36 7.78 7.59
N GLU A 49 -3.65 6.68 8.29
CA GLU A 49 -2.65 5.64 8.61
C GLU A 49 -2.15 4.92 7.35
N VAL A 50 -3.05 4.60 6.42
CA VAL A 50 -2.68 3.97 5.14
C VAL A 50 -1.84 4.90 4.28
N ALA A 51 -2.12 6.21 4.28
CA ALA A 51 -1.28 7.19 3.59
C ALA A 51 0.16 7.17 4.14
N GLN A 52 0.32 7.18 5.46
CA GLN A 52 1.64 7.09 6.11
C GLN A 52 2.38 5.79 5.79
N LEU A 53 1.66 4.67 5.72
CA LEU A 53 2.26 3.38 5.35
C LEU A 53 2.75 3.35 3.89
N ASN A 54 2.07 4.05 2.98
CA ASN A 54 2.56 4.19 1.60
C ASN A 54 3.83 5.02 1.57
N ASP A 55 3.90 6.14 2.30
CA ASP A 55 5.12 6.94 2.38
C ASP A 55 6.31 6.11 2.88
N PHE A 56 6.11 5.27 3.91
CA PHE A 56 7.14 4.34 4.38
C PHE A 56 7.48 3.24 3.37
N THR A 57 6.52 2.81 2.55
CA THR A 57 6.78 1.81 1.51
C THR A 57 7.66 2.41 0.42
N ASP A 58 7.41 3.66 0.03
CA ASP A 58 8.25 4.38 -0.93
C ASP A 58 9.68 4.60 -0.39
N GLU A 59 9.81 4.92 0.91
CA GLU A 59 11.13 5.04 1.57
C GLU A 59 11.89 3.70 1.59
N LEU A 60 11.19 2.59 1.88
CA LEU A 60 11.79 1.26 1.86
C LEU A 60 12.21 0.83 0.45
N ASP A 61 11.46 1.22 -0.59
CA ASP A 61 11.80 0.96 -1.99
C ASP A 61 13.08 1.71 -2.39
N GLU A 62 13.21 2.98 -2.00
CA GLU A 62 14.42 3.79 -2.23
C GLU A 62 15.64 3.19 -1.51
N ASP A 63 15.49 2.85 -0.22
CA ASP A 63 16.56 2.23 0.57
C ASP A 63 17.01 0.88 -0.03
N LEU A 64 16.05 0.06 -0.49
CA LEU A 64 16.36 -1.21 -1.13
C LEU A 64 17.08 -1.01 -2.47
N GLY A 65 16.63 -0.05 -3.29
CA GLY A 65 17.29 0.30 -4.54
C GLY A 65 18.73 0.75 -4.34
N ALA A 66 19.02 1.50 -3.28
CA ALA A 66 20.40 1.88 -2.94
C ALA A 66 21.27 0.67 -2.55
N VAL A 67 20.70 -0.32 -1.84
CA VAL A 67 21.40 -1.57 -1.53
C VAL A 67 21.61 -2.41 -2.80
N GLU A 68 20.64 -2.45 -3.70
CA GLU A 68 20.77 -3.13 -4.99
C GLU A 68 21.87 -2.50 -5.85
N GLU A 69 21.98 -1.17 -5.87
CA GLU A 69 23.07 -0.47 -6.58
C GLU A 69 24.45 -0.81 -5.98
N GLU A 70 24.60 -0.83 -4.66
CA GLU A 70 25.87 -1.19 -4.01
C GLU A 70 26.26 -2.66 -4.25
N LEU A 71 25.29 -3.59 -4.28
CA LEU A 71 25.56 -5.02 -4.41
C LEU A 71 25.64 -5.50 -5.86
N TYR A 72 24.81 -4.94 -6.75
CA TYR A 72 24.61 -5.42 -8.13
C TYR A 72 24.95 -4.36 -9.19
N GLY A 73 25.06 -3.08 -8.82
CA GLY A 73 25.33 -1.98 -9.75
C GLY A 73 26.78 -1.87 -10.24
N GLU A 74 27.74 -2.57 -9.62
CA GLU A 74 29.14 -2.60 -10.07
C GLU A 74 29.47 -3.76 -11.04
N CYS A 75 28.54 -4.66 -11.36
CA CYS A 75 28.78 -5.70 -12.37
C CYS A 75 28.42 -5.20 -13.78
N ASP A 76 29.38 -4.48 -14.39
CA ASP A 76 29.45 -4.19 -15.85
C ASP A 76 29.42 -5.48 -16.72
N CYS A 77 29.41 -6.64 -16.08
CA CYS A 77 29.49 -7.97 -16.66
C CYS A 77 28.14 -8.56 -17.09
N CYS A 78 26.98 -7.95 -16.77
CA CYS A 78 25.66 -8.47 -17.17
C CYS A 78 24.79 -7.41 -17.92
N ASP A 79 25.41 -6.47 -18.64
CA ASP A 79 24.71 -5.69 -19.69
C ASP A 79 24.42 -6.61 -20.90
N ASP A 80 23.18 -6.55 -21.38
CA ASP A 80 22.43 -7.55 -22.18
C ASP A 80 23.03 -7.89 -23.57
N ASP A 81 24.26 -7.44 -23.85
CA ASP A 81 25.01 -7.64 -25.10
C ASP A 81 26.45 -8.18 -24.89
N CYS A 82 26.90 -8.46 -23.65
CA CYS A 82 28.32 -8.78 -23.36
C CYS A 82 28.64 -10.17 -22.76
N CYS A 83 27.69 -11.08 -22.56
CA CYS A 83 27.93 -12.31 -21.77
C CYS A 83 27.99 -13.63 -22.56
N CYS A 84 28.50 -13.63 -23.80
CA CYS A 84 28.65 -14.87 -24.56
C CYS A 84 29.98 -14.91 -25.35
N ASP A 85 31.11 -14.61 -24.71
CA ASP A 85 32.40 -15.11 -25.20
C ASP A 85 33.06 -15.91 -24.07
N ASP A 86 33.49 -17.14 -24.38
CA ASP A 86 33.99 -18.17 -23.46
C ASP A 86 35.20 -17.71 -22.60
N ASP A 87 35.78 -16.55 -22.89
CA ASP A 87 36.94 -15.98 -22.20
C ASP A 87 36.59 -14.99 -21.07
N CYS A 88 35.31 -14.64 -20.86
CA CYS A 88 34.86 -13.71 -19.80
C CYS A 88 34.45 -14.42 -18.49
N CYS A 89 34.42 -15.75 -18.48
CA CYS A 89 34.10 -16.57 -17.30
C CYS A 89 35.39 -17.01 -16.60
N ASP A 90 36.10 -16.10 -15.92
CA ASP A 90 37.17 -16.50 -15.01
C ASP A 90 36.55 -17.04 -13.71
N ASP A 91 37.19 -18.04 -13.09
CA ASP A 91 36.71 -18.82 -11.93
C ASP A 91 36.58 -17.97 -10.63
N ASP A 92 36.92 -16.67 -10.72
CA ASP A 92 36.79 -15.65 -9.66
C ASP A 92 35.57 -14.73 -9.86
N CYS A 93 34.75 -14.94 -10.90
CA CYS A 93 33.56 -14.12 -11.17
C CYS A 93 32.34 -14.65 -10.39
N ASP A 94 32.14 -14.15 -9.17
CA ASP A 94 31.03 -14.50 -8.26
C ASP A 94 29.71 -13.78 -8.63
N CYS A 95 29.43 -13.59 -9.93
CA CYS A 95 28.27 -12.83 -10.41
C CYS A 95 27.03 -13.71 -10.72
N GLY A 96 27.13 -15.03 -10.59
CA GLY A 96 26.00 -15.97 -10.79
C GLY A 96 25.42 -16.03 -12.21
N CYS A 97 25.88 -15.17 -13.14
CA CYS A 97 25.48 -15.16 -14.56
C CYS A 97 26.00 -16.42 -15.32
N CYS A 98 26.79 -17.30 -14.68
CA CYS A 98 27.38 -18.53 -15.25
C CYS A 98 26.79 -19.84 -14.69
N ASP A 99 25.81 -19.78 -13.78
CA ASP A 99 25.11 -20.98 -13.28
C ASP A 99 24.02 -21.42 -14.26
N ASP A 100 24.40 -21.73 -15.50
CA ASP A 100 23.63 -22.64 -16.36
C ASP A 100 23.95 -24.07 -15.90
N GLU A 101 23.43 -24.48 -14.74
CA GLU A 101 23.29 -25.90 -14.44
C GLU A 101 22.25 -26.49 -15.41
N GLU A 102 22.77 -27.06 -16.49
CA GLU A 102 22.02 -27.87 -17.43
C GLU A 102 21.17 -28.93 -16.70
N GLU A 103 19.85 -28.74 -16.73
CA GLU A 103 18.88 -29.83 -16.56
C GLU A 103 19.03 -30.80 -17.74
N ASP A 104 20.05 -31.65 -17.70
CA ASP A 104 20.15 -32.82 -18.56
C ASP A 104 20.57 -34.06 -17.74
N LYS A 105 19.59 -34.63 -17.02
CA LYS A 105 19.48 -36.09 -16.84
C LYS A 105 18.15 -36.63 -16.31
#